data_AF-A0A954XDP3-F1
#
_entry.id   AF-A0A954XDP3-F1
#
_cell.length_a   1.000
_cell.length_b   1.000
_cell.length_c   1.000
_cell.angle_alpha   90.00
_cell.angle_beta   90.00
_cell.angle_gamma   90.00
#
_symmetry.space_group_name_H-M   'P 1'
#
loop_
_entity.id
_entity.type
_entity.pdbx_description
1 polymer ?
#
loop_
_entity_poly.entity_id
_entity_poly.type
_entity_poly.pdbx_seq_one_letter_code
_entity_poly.pdbx_strand_id
1 'polypeptide(L)'
;MTAGSVLAADDYTLGPDAKPQEGVPEGEIVAGKFTSEKVYPGTERDYWLYIPAQYNAERPACLMVFQDGRGYVDKNGPTPVPVVFDNLIHRGEMPVTIGVFINPGVIPADKPGARPRSNRSFEYDSLGDQYAQFLLDEFLPAVLEKYNVTSDPDGRAICGISSGGICAFTVAWERPDSFRKVLSHVGSFTNIRGGHVYPALIRKTEKKPLRVFLQDGANDLDNLHGSWPLANQQMAASLKFAGYDYRFEFGDGGHNRKHGGALLPESLRWLWRDYQPSESKRTNRHFV
;
A
#
# COMPACT_ATOMS: atom_id res chain seq x y z
N MET A 1 1.69 -34.55 16.36
CA MET A 1 2.29 -33.72 15.30
C MET A 1 1.40 -33.82 14.08
N THR A 2 0.55 -32.83 13.86
CA THR A 2 -0.24 -32.71 12.63
C THR A 2 0.65 -32.06 11.58
N ALA A 3 0.96 -32.79 10.51
CA ALA A 3 1.71 -32.29 9.38
C ALA A 3 0.92 -31.12 8.76
N GLY A 4 1.47 -29.90 8.82
CA GLY A 4 0.93 -28.77 8.09
C GLY A 4 1.10 -29.05 6.59
N SER A 5 0.01 -28.91 5.83
CA SER A 5 0.09 -28.99 4.37
C SER A 5 1.00 -27.87 3.87
N VAL A 6 2.11 -28.25 3.24
CA VAL A 6 2.95 -27.33 2.47
C VAL A 6 2.19 -27.05 1.19
N LEU A 7 1.49 -25.91 1.13
CA LEU A 7 0.89 -25.42 -0.11
C LEU A 7 2.02 -25.06 -1.07
N ALA A 8 1.89 -25.43 -2.34
CA ALA A 8 2.80 -25.05 -3.40
C ALA A 8 2.47 -23.63 -3.92
N ALA A 9 3.42 -22.94 -4.56
CA ALA A 9 3.23 -21.61 -5.15
C ALA A 9 2.04 -21.50 -6.14
N ASP A 10 1.61 -22.62 -6.72
CA ASP A 10 0.45 -22.72 -7.62
C ASP A 10 -0.90 -22.93 -6.92
N ASP A 11 -0.92 -23.10 -5.60
CA ASP A 11 -2.14 -23.32 -4.80
C ASP A 11 -2.75 -22.04 -4.23
N TYR A 12 -2.08 -20.89 -4.38
CA TYR A 12 -2.62 -19.60 -3.93
C TYR A 12 -3.75 -19.11 -4.84
N THR A 13 -4.98 -19.51 -4.51
CA THR A 13 -6.19 -19.09 -5.22
C THR A 13 -6.90 -17.94 -4.52
N LEU A 14 -7.55 -17.09 -5.30
CA LEU A 14 -8.44 -16.05 -4.79
C LEU A 14 -9.66 -16.66 -4.10
N GLY A 15 -9.84 -16.30 -2.82
CA GLY A 15 -11.00 -16.66 -2.02
C GLY A 15 -12.29 -15.94 -2.48
N PRO A 16 -13.44 -16.25 -1.87
CA PRO A 16 -14.73 -15.67 -2.23
C PRO A 16 -14.78 -14.14 -2.07
N ASP A 17 -14.06 -13.59 -1.11
CA ASP A 17 -13.99 -12.12 -0.90
C ASP A 17 -13.30 -11.36 -2.03
N ALA A 18 -12.54 -12.04 -2.88
CA ALA A 18 -11.91 -11.47 -4.06
C ALA A 18 -12.75 -11.72 -5.34
N LYS A 19 -14.03 -12.08 -5.20
CA LYS A 19 -15.00 -12.24 -6.28
C LYS A 19 -16.23 -11.38 -6.02
N PRO A 20 -16.89 -10.82 -7.06
CA PRO A 20 -18.15 -10.11 -6.89
C PRO A 20 -19.19 -11.00 -6.20
N GLN A 21 -19.97 -10.42 -5.30
CA GLN A 21 -21.00 -11.10 -4.52
C GLN A 21 -22.37 -10.50 -4.81
N GLU A 22 -23.41 -11.34 -4.84
CA GLU A 22 -24.78 -10.87 -5.05
C GLU A 22 -25.22 -9.93 -3.92
N GLY A 23 -25.83 -8.80 -4.27
CA GLY A 23 -26.31 -7.79 -3.31
C GLY A 23 -25.24 -6.87 -2.73
N VAL A 24 -23.96 -7.07 -3.05
CA VAL A 24 -22.89 -6.14 -2.65
C VAL A 24 -22.83 -4.97 -3.63
N PRO A 25 -23.00 -3.71 -3.15
CA PRO A 25 -22.92 -2.54 -4.03
C PRO A 25 -21.47 -2.30 -4.45
N GLU A 26 -21.27 -2.02 -5.74
CA GLU A 26 -19.95 -1.74 -6.30
C GLU A 26 -19.57 -0.26 -6.18
N GLY A 27 -18.35 0.01 -5.76
CA GLY A 27 -17.77 1.35 -5.81
C GLY A 27 -17.44 1.82 -7.23
N GLU A 28 -17.36 3.13 -7.38
CA GLU A 28 -17.00 3.80 -8.63
C GLU A 28 -15.48 3.87 -8.81
N ILE A 29 -15.00 3.71 -10.05
CA ILE A 29 -13.59 3.93 -10.40
C ILE A 29 -13.46 5.15 -11.31
N VAL A 30 -12.73 6.17 -10.85
CA VAL A 30 -12.42 7.38 -11.62
C VAL A 30 -10.95 7.32 -12.05
N ALA A 31 -10.70 7.33 -13.36
CA ALA A 31 -9.35 7.34 -13.91
C ALA A 31 -8.86 8.76 -14.20
N GLY A 32 -7.55 8.99 -14.06
CA GLY A 32 -6.93 10.27 -14.38
C GLY A 32 -5.45 10.15 -14.72
N LYS A 33 -4.88 11.28 -15.15
CA LYS A 33 -3.44 11.46 -15.37
C LYS A 33 -2.94 12.59 -14.49
N PHE A 34 -1.71 12.44 -14.02
CA PHE A 34 -1.06 13.44 -13.19
C PHE A 34 0.36 13.70 -13.68
N THR A 35 0.70 14.96 -13.86
CA THR A 35 2.07 15.40 -14.16
C THR A 35 2.63 16.08 -12.92
N SER A 36 3.77 15.62 -12.42
CA SER A 36 4.42 16.32 -11.33
C SER A 36 5.13 17.57 -11.85
N GLU A 37 4.90 18.68 -11.18
CA GLU A 37 5.50 19.98 -11.44
C GLU A 37 6.66 20.27 -10.49
N LYS A 38 6.63 19.71 -9.27
CA LYS A 38 7.53 20.13 -8.18
C LYS A 38 8.50 19.04 -7.75
N VAL A 39 8.02 17.92 -7.23
CA VAL A 39 8.89 16.95 -6.56
C VAL A 39 9.60 16.02 -7.55
N TYR A 40 8.89 15.65 -8.63
CA TYR A 40 9.44 14.91 -9.76
C TYR A 40 9.10 15.61 -11.09
N PRO A 41 9.64 16.81 -11.36
CA PRO A 41 9.20 17.65 -12.46
C PRO A 41 9.19 16.94 -13.82
N GLY A 42 8.08 17.10 -14.56
CA GLY A 42 7.90 16.56 -15.91
C GLY A 42 7.63 15.07 -15.97
N THR A 43 7.52 14.38 -14.84
CA THR A 43 7.08 12.98 -14.81
C THR A 43 5.56 12.88 -14.92
N GLU A 44 5.09 12.00 -15.81
CA GLU A 44 3.68 11.71 -16.02
C GLU A 44 3.32 10.35 -15.44
N ARG A 45 2.10 10.19 -14.94
CA ARG A 45 1.59 8.92 -14.42
C ARG A 45 0.08 8.83 -14.53
N ASP A 46 -0.41 7.62 -14.75
CA ASP A 46 -1.83 7.30 -14.61
C ASP A 46 -2.16 7.04 -13.14
N TYR A 47 -3.36 7.43 -12.74
CA TYR A 47 -3.93 7.08 -11.44
C TYR A 47 -5.40 6.72 -11.55
N TRP A 48 -5.90 6.07 -10.50
CA TRP A 48 -7.31 5.77 -10.33
C TRP A 48 -7.74 6.04 -8.90
N LEU A 49 -8.97 6.48 -8.74
CA LEU A 49 -9.65 6.59 -7.45
C LEU A 49 -10.75 5.54 -7.41
N TYR A 50 -10.84 4.79 -6.31
CA TYR A 50 -12.00 3.97 -5.99
C TYR A 50 -12.80 4.69 -4.91
N ILE A 51 -14.07 4.95 -5.21
CA ILE A 51 -15.01 5.58 -4.30
C ILE A 51 -16.03 4.52 -3.88
N PRO A 52 -16.03 4.06 -2.61
CA PRO A 52 -16.96 3.03 -2.17
C PRO A 52 -18.41 3.53 -2.26
N ALA A 53 -19.35 2.65 -2.57
CA ALA A 53 -20.77 3.01 -2.68
C ALA A 53 -21.36 3.61 -1.38
N GLN A 54 -20.74 3.30 -0.24
CA GLN A 54 -21.09 3.78 1.11
C GLN A 54 -20.48 5.15 1.44
N TYR A 55 -19.69 5.74 0.53
CA TYR A 55 -19.09 7.05 0.74
C TYR A 55 -20.15 8.13 0.95
N ASN A 56 -19.99 8.92 2.02
CA ASN A 56 -20.80 10.09 2.32
C ASN A 56 -19.87 11.26 2.66
N ALA A 57 -19.97 12.35 1.90
CA ALA A 57 -19.13 13.54 2.08
C ALA A 57 -19.27 14.22 3.46
N GLU A 58 -20.32 13.94 4.22
CA GLU A 58 -20.50 14.45 5.60
C GLU A 58 -19.58 13.76 6.61
N ARG A 59 -19.04 12.58 6.28
CA ARG A 59 -18.15 11.80 7.16
C ARG A 59 -16.82 11.53 6.46
N PRO A 60 -15.67 11.84 7.08
CA PRO A 60 -14.39 11.59 6.45
C PRO A 60 -14.18 10.08 6.24
N ALA A 61 -13.94 9.68 4.99
CA ALA A 61 -13.57 8.29 4.67
C ALA A 61 -12.13 8.00 5.08
N CYS A 62 -11.83 6.73 5.38
CA CYS A 62 -10.45 6.28 5.45
C CYS A 62 -9.79 6.37 4.07
N LEU A 63 -8.46 6.35 4.03
CA LEU A 63 -7.69 6.42 2.80
C LEU A 63 -6.72 5.25 2.71
N MET A 64 -6.65 4.61 1.55
CA MET A 64 -5.60 3.64 1.26
C MET A 64 -4.93 3.91 -0.09
N VAL A 65 -3.63 4.12 -0.09
CA VAL A 65 -2.84 4.38 -1.30
C VAL A 65 -2.16 3.08 -1.76
N PHE A 66 -2.23 2.77 -3.06
CA PHE A 66 -1.64 1.58 -3.68
C PHE A 66 -0.64 2.00 -4.75
N GLN A 67 0.62 1.62 -4.54
CA GLN A 67 1.70 1.74 -5.53
C GLN A 67 1.54 0.70 -6.64
N ASP A 68 2.04 1.00 -7.85
CA ASP A 68 1.77 0.21 -9.05
C ASP A 68 0.26 0.01 -9.28
N GLY A 69 -0.47 1.12 -9.19
CA GLY A 69 -1.91 1.18 -9.07
C GLY A 69 -2.68 0.36 -10.10
N ARG A 70 -2.19 0.29 -11.34
CA ARG A 70 -2.86 -0.48 -12.41
C ARG A 70 -3.07 -1.95 -12.04
N GLY A 71 -2.12 -2.57 -11.34
CA GLY A 71 -2.21 -3.98 -10.95
C GLY A 71 -3.15 -4.24 -9.77
N TYR A 72 -3.46 -3.21 -8.97
CA TYR A 72 -4.35 -3.30 -7.82
C TYR A 72 -5.79 -2.88 -8.14
N VAL A 73 -5.98 -1.94 -9.07
CA VAL A 73 -7.31 -1.46 -9.48
C VAL A 73 -8.03 -2.42 -10.44
N ASP A 74 -7.31 -3.38 -11.03
CA ASP A 74 -7.90 -4.36 -11.95
C ASP A 74 -8.79 -5.37 -11.20
N LYS A 75 -10.11 -5.25 -11.37
CA LYS A 75 -11.12 -6.15 -10.79
C LYS A 75 -10.96 -7.62 -11.21
N ASN A 76 -10.28 -7.88 -12.33
CA ASN A 76 -10.05 -9.23 -12.85
C ASN A 76 -8.59 -9.71 -12.64
N GLY A 77 -7.78 -8.88 -11.98
CA GLY A 77 -6.37 -9.16 -11.73
C GLY A 77 -6.13 -10.13 -10.58
N PRO A 78 -4.86 -10.51 -10.34
CA PRO A 78 -4.48 -11.40 -9.22
C PRO A 78 -4.62 -10.73 -7.85
N THR A 79 -4.85 -9.42 -7.78
CA THR A 79 -5.05 -8.63 -6.54
C THR A 79 -6.20 -7.65 -6.75
N PRO A 80 -7.47 -8.10 -6.82
CA PRO A 80 -8.60 -7.27 -7.25
C PRO A 80 -9.12 -6.39 -6.11
N VAL A 81 -8.39 -5.31 -5.79
CA VAL A 81 -8.69 -4.46 -4.61
C VAL A 81 -10.11 -3.91 -4.62
N PRO A 82 -10.68 -3.37 -5.72
CA PRO A 82 -12.03 -2.83 -5.68
C PRO A 82 -13.07 -3.86 -5.24
N VAL A 83 -12.96 -5.11 -5.72
CA VAL A 83 -13.87 -6.20 -5.36
C VAL A 83 -13.75 -6.57 -3.89
N VAL A 84 -12.51 -6.66 -3.38
CA VAL A 84 -12.26 -6.93 -1.96
C VAL A 84 -12.78 -5.79 -1.09
N PHE A 85 -12.57 -4.53 -1.50
CA PHE A 85 -13.08 -3.35 -0.81
C PHE A 85 -14.61 -3.35 -0.77
N ASP A 86 -15.28 -3.57 -1.89
CA ASP A 86 -16.75 -3.67 -1.98
C ASP A 86 -17.28 -4.66 -0.94
N ASN A 87 -16.74 -5.88 -0.95
CA ASN A 87 -17.15 -6.96 -0.06
C ASN A 87 -16.89 -6.66 1.43
N LEU A 88 -15.67 -6.24 1.78
CA LEU A 88 -15.29 -5.99 3.18
C LEU A 88 -16.01 -4.76 3.76
N ILE A 89 -16.16 -3.68 2.98
CA ILE A 89 -16.86 -2.47 3.40
C ILE A 89 -18.35 -2.75 3.57
N HIS A 90 -18.97 -3.49 2.65
CA HIS A 90 -20.38 -3.84 2.75
C HIS A 90 -20.70 -4.64 4.02
N ARG A 91 -19.81 -5.55 4.42
CA ARG A 91 -19.97 -6.34 5.65
C ARG A 91 -19.48 -5.64 6.93
N GLY A 92 -18.93 -4.44 6.82
CA GLY A 92 -18.39 -3.69 7.97
C GLY A 92 -17.10 -4.28 8.55
N GLU A 93 -16.41 -5.13 7.79
CA GLU A 93 -15.13 -5.75 8.18
C GLU A 93 -13.93 -4.82 7.90
N MET A 94 -14.17 -3.73 7.17
CA MET A 94 -13.25 -2.64 6.89
C MET A 94 -14.05 -1.32 6.92
N PRO A 95 -13.49 -0.21 7.44
CA PRO A 95 -14.17 1.08 7.38
C PRO A 95 -14.36 1.54 5.93
N VAL A 96 -15.34 2.42 5.71
CA VAL A 96 -15.52 3.10 4.41
C VAL A 96 -14.22 3.79 4.03
N THR A 97 -13.59 3.30 2.94
CA THR A 97 -12.23 3.68 2.54
C THR A 97 -12.19 4.04 1.07
N ILE A 98 -11.68 5.24 0.76
CA ILE A 98 -11.32 5.63 -0.60
C ILE A 98 -9.96 5.01 -0.96
N GLY A 99 -9.91 4.34 -2.10
CA GLY A 99 -8.68 3.77 -2.65
C GLY A 99 -8.04 4.74 -3.64
N VAL A 100 -6.73 4.98 -3.52
CA VAL A 100 -5.95 5.75 -4.50
C VAL A 100 -4.91 4.83 -5.10
N PHE A 101 -4.99 4.60 -6.40
CA PHE A 101 -4.10 3.70 -7.13
C PHE A 101 -3.22 4.53 -8.04
N ILE A 102 -1.91 4.54 -7.80
CA ILE A 102 -0.97 5.39 -8.53
C ILE A 102 0.11 4.54 -9.18
N ASN A 103 0.32 4.75 -10.48
CA ASN A 103 1.51 4.21 -11.15
C ASN A 103 2.73 5.10 -10.86
N PRO A 104 3.95 4.54 -10.92
CA PRO A 104 5.16 5.35 -10.86
C PRO A 104 5.24 6.31 -12.05
N GLY A 105 5.96 7.41 -11.88
CA GLY A 105 6.23 8.36 -12.95
C GLY A 105 6.99 7.73 -14.12
N VAL A 106 6.67 8.19 -15.33
CA VAL A 106 7.49 8.04 -16.53
C VAL A 106 7.95 9.42 -16.98
N ILE A 107 9.16 9.49 -17.50
CA ILE A 107 9.66 10.69 -18.17
C ILE A 107 9.33 10.53 -19.65
N PRO A 108 8.47 11.39 -20.22
CA PRO A 108 8.10 11.33 -21.63
C PRO A 108 9.35 11.38 -22.51
N ALA A 109 9.27 10.72 -23.66
CA ALA A 109 10.33 10.82 -24.65
C ALA A 109 10.29 12.19 -25.33
N ASP A 110 11.47 12.77 -25.56
CA ASP A 110 11.67 14.06 -26.23
C ASP A 110 11.62 13.95 -27.76
N LYS A 111 11.71 12.72 -28.31
CA LYS A 111 11.77 12.45 -29.75
C LYS A 111 10.63 11.52 -30.19
N PRO A 112 10.04 11.76 -31.38
CA PRO A 112 9.07 10.84 -31.98
C PRO A 112 9.65 9.43 -32.11
N GLY A 113 8.91 8.41 -31.66
CA GLY A 113 9.30 6.99 -31.74
C GLY A 113 10.25 6.50 -30.64
N ALA A 114 10.77 7.38 -29.78
CA ALA A 114 11.55 6.98 -28.61
C ALA A 114 10.63 6.50 -27.47
N ARG A 115 11.14 5.59 -26.63
CA ARG A 115 10.40 5.04 -25.49
C ARG A 115 10.51 5.96 -24.27
N PRO A 116 9.42 6.16 -23.51
CA PRO A 116 9.48 6.83 -22.21
C PRO A 116 10.43 6.09 -21.26
N ARG A 117 11.10 6.85 -20.38
CA ARG A 117 11.97 6.28 -19.36
C ARG A 117 11.21 6.11 -18.05
N SER A 118 11.26 4.93 -17.46
CA SER A 118 10.67 4.70 -16.14
C SER A 118 11.42 5.50 -15.06
N ASN A 119 10.67 6.14 -14.17
CA ASN A 119 11.21 6.76 -12.95
C ASN A 119 10.96 5.88 -11.71
N ARG A 120 10.37 4.69 -11.88
CA ARG A 120 9.87 3.82 -10.80
C ARG A 120 10.90 3.55 -9.71
N SER A 121 12.10 3.10 -10.06
CA SER A 121 13.10 2.78 -9.03
C SER A 121 13.61 4.02 -8.29
N PHE A 122 13.73 5.15 -8.99
CA PHE A 122 14.10 6.40 -8.36
C PHE A 122 13.02 6.91 -7.40
N GLU A 123 11.75 6.82 -7.79
CA GLU A 123 10.61 7.22 -6.95
C GLU A 123 10.40 6.27 -5.77
N TYR A 124 10.47 4.95 -5.99
CA TYR A 124 10.03 3.95 -5.02
C TYR A 124 11.13 3.38 -4.12
N ASP A 125 12.35 3.19 -4.64
CA ASP A 125 13.42 2.55 -3.89
C ASP A 125 14.37 3.55 -3.22
N SER A 126 14.32 4.84 -3.59
CA SER A 126 15.11 5.87 -2.92
C SER A 126 14.63 6.05 -1.48
N LEU A 127 15.58 6.05 -0.55
CA LEU A 127 15.31 6.36 0.85
C LEU A 127 15.05 7.86 1.04
N GLY A 128 14.54 8.22 2.23
CA GLY A 128 14.18 9.59 2.57
C GLY A 128 12.74 9.92 2.20
N ASP A 129 12.36 11.17 2.45
CA ASP A 129 10.95 11.60 2.43
C ASP A 129 10.48 12.16 1.08
N GLN A 130 11.33 12.19 0.04
CA GLN A 130 11.00 12.80 -1.24
C GLN A 130 9.71 12.23 -1.85
N TYR A 131 9.52 10.91 -1.87
CA TYR A 131 8.27 10.33 -2.38
C TYR A 131 7.08 10.63 -1.47
N ALA A 132 7.30 10.74 -0.15
CA ALA A 132 6.25 11.13 0.78
C ALA A 132 5.82 12.60 0.56
N GLN A 133 6.76 13.52 0.30
CA GLN A 133 6.45 14.91 -0.07
C GLN A 133 5.68 14.97 -1.38
N PHE A 134 6.11 14.22 -2.42
CA PHE A 134 5.35 14.12 -3.67
C PHE A 134 3.91 13.67 -3.41
N LEU A 135 3.73 12.62 -2.62
CA LEU A 135 2.42 12.06 -2.34
C LEU A 135 1.53 13.05 -1.55
N LEU A 136 2.07 13.64 -0.48
CA LEU A 136 1.31 14.43 0.50
C LEU A 136 1.12 15.90 0.12
N ASP A 137 2.10 16.50 -0.54
CA ASP A 137 2.13 17.95 -0.77
C ASP A 137 1.73 18.32 -2.21
N GLU A 138 1.75 17.35 -3.13
CA GLU A 138 1.50 17.57 -4.54
C GLU A 138 0.37 16.69 -5.08
N PHE A 139 0.49 15.37 -4.98
CA PHE A 139 -0.44 14.44 -5.63
C PHE A 139 -1.79 14.34 -4.92
N LEU A 140 -1.82 13.87 -3.66
CA LEU A 140 -3.07 13.61 -2.94
C LEU A 140 -3.95 14.86 -2.78
N PRO A 141 -3.42 16.06 -2.45
CA PRO A 141 -4.24 17.27 -2.38
C PRO A 141 -4.95 17.57 -3.70
N ALA A 142 -4.28 17.35 -4.84
CA ALA A 142 -4.84 17.63 -6.16
C ALA A 142 -5.91 16.60 -6.58
N VAL A 143 -5.67 15.32 -6.34
CA VAL A 143 -6.61 14.27 -6.81
C VAL A 143 -7.77 14.02 -5.84
N LEU A 144 -7.63 14.40 -4.57
CA LEU A 144 -8.67 14.21 -3.55
C LEU A 144 -9.47 15.48 -3.21
N GLU A 145 -9.29 16.59 -3.93
CA GLU A 145 -9.92 17.90 -3.63
C GLU A 145 -11.44 17.81 -3.36
N LYS A 146 -12.14 16.92 -4.08
CA LYS A 146 -13.61 16.76 -3.99
C LYS A 146 -14.07 15.73 -2.97
N TYR A 147 -13.15 15.07 -2.27
CA TYR A 147 -13.46 13.96 -1.37
C TYR A 147 -13.07 14.28 0.07
N ASN A 148 -14.01 14.11 0.99
CA ASN A 148 -13.77 14.22 2.41
C ASN A 148 -13.07 12.94 2.90
N VAL A 149 -11.75 13.00 3.02
CA VAL A 149 -10.91 11.93 3.59
C VAL A 149 -10.35 12.36 4.93
N THR A 150 -10.21 11.42 5.85
CA THR A 150 -9.66 11.68 7.18
C THR A 150 -8.22 12.17 7.10
N SER A 151 -7.84 13.09 8.00
CA SER A 151 -6.44 13.45 8.27
C SER A 151 -5.82 12.65 9.41
N ASP A 152 -6.61 11.80 10.08
CA ASP A 152 -6.14 10.90 11.12
C ASP A 152 -5.18 9.86 10.51
N PRO A 153 -3.91 9.79 10.94
CA PRO A 153 -2.96 8.82 10.40
C PRO A 153 -3.35 7.38 10.72
N ASP A 154 -4.16 7.14 11.76
CA ASP A 154 -4.72 5.82 12.03
C ASP A 154 -5.85 5.46 11.04
N GLY A 155 -6.44 6.43 10.35
CA GLY A 155 -7.38 6.22 9.24
C GLY A 155 -6.74 6.12 7.86
N ARG A 156 -5.40 6.00 7.79
CA ARG A 156 -4.62 6.05 6.54
C ARG A 156 -3.67 4.86 6.40
N ALA A 157 -3.80 4.15 5.29
CA ALA A 157 -2.97 3.01 4.93
C ALA A 157 -2.24 3.22 3.59
N ILE A 158 -1.14 2.52 3.40
CA ILE A 158 -0.39 2.52 2.15
C ILE A 158 0.10 1.10 1.81
N CYS A 159 0.07 0.75 0.54
CA CYS A 159 0.31 -0.59 0.04
C CYS A 159 1.17 -0.56 -1.22
N GLY A 160 1.98 -1.60 -1.40
CA GLY A 160 2.65 -1.83 -2.68
C GLY A 160 3.28 -3.21 -2.78
N ILE A 161 3.79 -3.51 -3.98
CA ILE A 161 4.49 -4.75 -4.29
C ILE A 161 5.95 -4.47 -4.67
N SER A 162 6.91 -5.29 -4.26
CA SER A 162 8.31 -5.13 -4.67
C SER A 162 8.82 -3.73 -4.31
N SER A 163 9.30 -2.93 -5.28
CA SER A 163 9.66 -1.53 -5.04
C SER A 163 8.50 -0.71 -4.46
N GLY A 164 7.27 -0.98 -4.87
CA GLY A 164 6.09 -0.36 -4.27
C GLY A 164 5.92 -0.72 -2.78
N GLY A 165 6.35 -1.92 -2.38
CA GLY A 165 6.29 -2.39 -1.00
C GLY A 165 7.29 -1.69 -0.08
N ILE A 166 8.53 -1.46 -0.55
CA ILE A 166 9.49 -0.61 0.16
C ILE A 166 9.07 0.86 0.12
N CYS A 167 8.54 1.37 -1.00
CA CYS A 167 7.99 2.72 -1.10
C CYS A 167 6.89 2.97 -0.05
N ALA A 168 5.92 2.05 0.07
CA ALA A 168 4.87 2.11 1.08
C ALA A 168 5.44 2.18 2.50
N PHE A 169 6.45 1.35 2.80
CA PHE A 169 7.12 1.38 4.11
C PHE A 169 7.88 2.70 4.33
N THR A 170 8.65 3.17 3.33
CA THR A 170 9.40 4.43 3.38
C THR A 170 8.47 5.61 3.68
N VAL A 171 7.33 5.73 3.01
CA VAL A 171 6.38 6.82 3.25
C VAL A 171 5.87 6.82 4.69
N ALA A 172 5.43 5.66 5.20
CA ALA A 172 4.96 5.57 6.58
C ALA A 172 6.09 5.75 7.60
N TRP A 173 7.30 5.28 7.26
CA TRP A 173 8.49 5.47 8.08
C TRP A 173 8.85 6.94 8.22
N GLU A 174 8.89 7.69 7.12
CA GLU A 174 9.25 9.11 7.14
C GLU A 174 8.11 10.00 7.63
N ARG A 175 6.85 9.65 7.33
CA ARG A 175 5.66 10.43 7.67
C ARG A 175 4.63 9.63 8.50
N PRO A 176 4.99 9.18 9.72
CA PRO A 176 4.07 8.49 10.63
C PRO A 176 2.96 9.41 11.18
N ASP A 177 3.07 10.71 10.93
CA ASP A 177 2.03 11.73 11.13
C ASP A 177 0.94 11.68 10.05
N SER A 178 1.18 10.97 8.93
CA SER A 178 0.21 10.83 7.84
C SER A 178 -0.21 9.40 7.55
N PHE A 179 0.70 8.42 7.56
CA PHE A 179 0.36 7.01 7.33
C PHE A 179 0.90 6.14 8.46
N ARG A 180 0.03 5.34 9.09
CA ARG A 180 0.42 4.40 10.15
C ARG A 180 0.19 2.94 9.81
N LYS A 181 -0.42 2.64 8.67
CA LYS A 181 -0.74 1.27 8.24
C LYS A 181 -0.01 0.96 6.93
N VAL A 182 0.77 -0.11 6.92
CA VAL A 182 1.54 -0.55 5.75
C VAL A 182 1.15 -1.98 5.38
N LEU A 183 0.88 -2.21 4.10
CA LEU A 183 0.77 -3.54 3.50
C LEU A 183 1.87 -3.71 2.45
N SER A 184 2.78 -4.64 2.65
CA SER A 184 3.90 -4.88 1.75
C SER A 184 3.85 -6.30 1.19
N HIS A 185 3.69 -6.42 -0.13
CA HIS A 185 3.79 -7.69 -0.83
C HIS A 185 5.18 -7.82 -1.47
N VAL A 186 5.90 -8.90 -1.19
CA VAL A 186 7.25 -9.21 -1.71
C VAL A 186 8.16 -7.97 -1.74
N GLY A 187 8.22 -7.22 -0.63
CA GLY A 187 8.81 -5.88 -0.58
C GLY A 187 10.32 -5.86 -0.84
N SER A 188 10.79 -4.88 -1.64
CA SER A 188 12.20 -4.77 -2.05
C SER A 188 13.12 -4.18 -0.97
N PHE A 189 13.19 -4.82 0.19
CA PHE A 189 14.09 -4.45 1.29
C PHE A 189 15.55 -4.91 1.08
N THR A 190 15.93 -5.17 -0.17
CA THR A 190 17.28 -5.54 -0.60
C THR A 190 18.10 -4.29 -0.95
N ASN A 191 19.34 -4.46 -1.44
CA ASN A 191 20.21 -3.33 -1.78
C ASN A 191 19.87 -2.72 -3.17
N ILE A 192 18.60 -2.41 -3.40
CA ILE A 192 18.19 -1.45 -4.42
C ILE A 192 18.24 -0.07 -3.78
N ARG A 193 19.15 0.79 -4.26
CA ARG A 193 19.32 2.18 -3.78
C ARG A 193 19.47 2.32 -2.25
N GLY A 194 19.96 1.28 -1.57
CA GLY A 194 20.17 1.29 -0.12
C GLY A 194 19.04 0.71 0.73
N GLY A 195 17.97 0.14 0.14
CA GLY A 195 16.82 -0.39 0.89
C GLY A 195 17.13 -1.34 2.05
N HIS A 196 18.20 -2.14 1.93
CA HIS A 196 18.73 -3.06 2.94
C HIS A 196 19.07 -2.45 4.31
N VAL A 197 19.11 -1.12 4.45
CA VAL A 197 19.39 -0.47 5.74
C VAL A 197 18.19 -0.49 6.70
N TYR A 198 16.96 -0.67 6.20
CA TYR A 198 15.76 -0.59 7.03
C TYR A 198 15.74 -1.53 8.25
N PRO A 199 16.12 -2.81 8.14
CA PRO A 199 16.26 -3.68 9.32
C PRO A 199 17.16 -3.09 10.43
N ALA A 200 18.25 -2.44 10.05
CA ALA A 200 19.15 -1.79 11.01
C ALA A 200 18.56 -0.50 11.59
N LEU A 201 17.86 0.30 10.77
CA LEU A 201 17.17 1.51 11.23
C LEU A 201 16.06 1.19 12.24
N ILE A 202 15.21 0.21 11.95
CA ILE A 202 14.14 -0.26 12.84
C ILE A 202 14.68 -0.60 14.24
N ARG A 203 15.86 -1.23 14.30
CA ARG A 203 16.49 -1.63 15.58
C ARG A 203 17.15 -0.48 16.34
N LYS A 204 17.46 0.64 15.68
CA LYS A 204 18.26 1.75 16.23
C LYS A 204 17.46 3.03 16.43
N THR A 205 16.26 3.13 15.87
CA THR A 205 15.38 4.28 15.98
C THR A 205 14.31 4.03 17.02
N GLU A 206 13.85 5.09 17.70
CA GLU A 206 12.67 5.03 18.56
C GLU A 206 11.47 4.48 17.76
N LYS A 207 10.70 3.60 18.41
CA LYS A 207 9.56 2.94 17.77
C LYS A 207 8.54 3.99 17.28
N LYS A 208 8.32 4.01 15.97
CA LYS A 208 7.25 4.78 15.32
C LYS A 208 5.90 4.06 15.48
N PRO A 209 4.75 4.77 15.53
CA PRO A 209 3.43 4.17 15.73
C PRO A 209 2.89 3.49 14.46
N LEU A 210 3.64 2.52 13.93
CA LEU A 210 3.31 1.84 12.68
C LEU A 210 2.74 0.45 12.94
N ARG A 211 1.77 0.09 12.11
CA ARG A 211 1.23 -1.25 11.92
C ARG A 211 1.64 -1.78 10.55
N VAL A 212 2.33 -2.91 10.50
CA VAL A 212 2.96 -3.40 9.27
C VAL A 212 2.55 -4.84 8.98
N PHE A 213 1.86 -5.06 7.86
CA PHE A 213 1.65 -6.39 7.31
C PHE A 213 2.69 -6.63 6.21
N LEU A 214 3.47 -7.68 6.35
CA LEU A 214 4.45 -8.14 5.38
C LEU A 214 3.98 -9.47 4.80
N GLN A 215 4.16 -9.64 3.50
CA GLN A 215 4.02 -10.91 2.81
C GLN A 215 5.25 -11.14 1.95
N ASP A 216 5.83 -12.34 2.02
CA ASP A 216 6.84 -12.79 1.05
C ASP A 216 6.68 -14.31 0.81
N GLY A 217 7.50 -14.90 -0.04
CA GLY A 217 7.54 -16.33 -0.29
C GLY A 217 8.97 -16.86 -0.46
N ALA A 218 9.19 -18.13 -0.12
CA ALA A 218 10.52 -18.74 -0.12
C ALA A 218 11.18 -18.81 -1.52
N ASN A 219 10.39 -18.76 -2.59
CA ASN A 219 10.87 -18.81 -3.97
C ASN A 219 10.92 -17.43 -4.64
N ASP A 220 10.92 -16.34 -3.85
CA ASP A 220 11.09 -14.98 -4.36
C ASP A 220 12.52 -14.72 -4.89
N LEU A 221 12.77 -13.55 -5.48
CA LEU A 221 14.00 -13.21 -6.18
C LEU A 221 15.24 -13.32 -5.30
N ASP A 222 16.30 -13.84 -5.91
CA ASP A 222 17.67 -13.72 -5.43
C ASP A 222 18.57 -13.28 -6.60
N ASN A 223 19.15 -12.09 -6.49
CA ASN A 223 19.93 -11.49 -7.56
C ASN A 223 21.04 -10.57 -7.01
N LEU A 224 21.69 -9.79 -7.89
CA LEU A 224 22.80 -8.90 -7.54
C LEU A 224 22.48 -7.87 -6.43
N HIS A 225 21.20 -7.57 -6.19
CA HIS A 225 20.76 -6.67 -5.11
C HIS A 225 20.54 -7.40 -3.77
N GLY A 226 20.44 -8.73 -3.79
CA GLY A 226 20.22 -9.59 -2.62
C GLY A 226 19.03 -10.53 -2.79
N SER A 227 18.68 -11.20 -1.68
CA SER A 227 17.59 -12.16 -1.57
C SER A 227 16.37 -11.50 -0.91
N TRP A 228 15.25 -11.41 -1.64
CA TRP A 228 13.97 -10.89 -1.13
C TRP A 228 13.44 -11.69 0.06
N PRO A 229 13.41 -13.04 0.02
CA PRO A 229 12.94 -13.84 1.15
C PRO A 229 13.72 -13.52 2.43
N LEU A 230 15.06 -13.46 2.34
CA LEU A 230 15.91 -13.15 3.49
C LEU A 230 15.72 -11.70 3.96
N ALA A 231 15.55 -10.74 3.04
CA ALA A 231 15.33 -9.35 3.38
C ALA A 231 14.00 -9.13 4.12
N ASN A 232 12.90 -9.73 3.66
CA ASN A 232 11.60 -9.63 4.34
C ASN A 232 11.58 -10.38 5.68
N GLN A 233 12.26 -11.53 5.78
CA GLN A 233 12.50 -12.19 7.08
C GLN A 233 13.29 -11.29 8.04
N GLN A 234 14.33 -10.59 7.53
CA GLN A 234 15.12 -9.65 8.33
C GLN A 234 14.30 -8.44 8.79
N MET A 235 13.42 -7.92 7.93
CA MET A 235 12.43 -6.89 8.29
C MET A 235 11.51 -7.37 9.41
N ALA A 236 10.87 -8.53 9.24
CA ALA A 236 9.99 -9.11 10.25
C ALA A 236 10.71 -9.33 11.59
N ALA A 237 11.95 -9.83 11.57
CA ALA A 237 12.76 -9.99 12.78
C ALA A 237 13.12 -8.66 13.44
N SER A 238 13.30 -7.59 12.67
CA SER A 238 13.57 -6.24 13.18
C SER A 238 12.34 -5.62 13.81
N LEU A 239 11.18 -5.72 13.15
CA LEU A 239 9.89 -5.27 13.66
C LEU A 239 9.53 -5.97 14.97
N LYS A 240 9.75 -7.30 15.03
CA LYS A 240 9.59 -8.10 16.26
C LYS A 240 10.49 -7.59 17.38
N PHE A 241 11.77 -7.39 17.10
CA PHE A 241 12.74 -6.95 18.09
C PHE A 241 12.36 -5.59 18.70
N ALA A 242 11.95 -4.65 17.85
CA ALA A 242 11.54 -3.31 18.28
C ALA A 242 10.09 -3.24 18.80
N GLY A 243 9.38 -4.38 18.88
CA GLY A 243 8.04 -4.49 19.44
C GLY A 243 6.96 -3.80 18.60
N TYR A 244 7.10 -3.72 17.27
CA TYR A 244 6.08 -3.16 16.38
C TYR A 244 4.81 -4.01 16.36
N ASP A 245 3.69 -3.39 16.02
CA ASP A 245 2.49 -4.11 15.65
C ASP A 245 2.67 -4.64 14.22
N TYR A 246 3.06 -5.90 14.07
CA TYR A 246 3.36 -6.47 12.75
C TYR A 246 2.78 -7.87 12.58
N ARG A 247 2.54 -8.23 11.32
CA ARG A 247 2.24 -9.60 10.89
C ARG A 247 3.09 -9.90 9.66
N PHE A 248 3.64 -11.11 9.62
CA PHE A 248 4.44 -11.56 8.49
C PHE A 248 3.91 -12.92 8.02
N GLU A 249 3.37 -12.94 6.82
CA GLU A 249 2.94 -14.16 6.14
C GLU A 249 4.02 -14.60 5.15
N PHE A 250 4.68 -15.70 5.48
CA PHE A 250 5.76 -16.25 4.67
C PHE A 250 5.30 -17.55 4.02
N GLY A 251 5.11 -17.49 2.71
CA GLY A 251 4.68 -18.64 1.91
C GLY A 251 5.84 -19.27 1.16
N ASP A 252 5.51 -20.02 0.12
CA ASP A 252 6.47 -20.59 -0.83
C ASP A 252 6.38 -19.95 -2.23
N GLY A 253 5.55 -18.92 -2.39
CA GLY A 253 5.40 -18.18 -3.65
C GLY A 253 6.70 -17.51 -4.14
N GLY A 254 6.71 -17.13 -5.42
CA GLY A 254 7.79 -16.32 -6.01
C GLY A 254 7.43 -14.83 -6.16
N HIS A 255 8.19 -14.10 -6.99
CA HIS A 255 8.03 -12.65 -7.21
C HIS A 255 6.79 -12.28 -8.02
N ASN A 256 5.61 -12.49 -7.44
CA ASN A 256 4.34 -12.26 -8.12
C ASN A 256 3.24 -11.87 -7.13
N ARG A 257 2.04 -11.62 -7.66
CA ARG A 257 0.88 -11.15 -6.90
C ARG A 257 -0.01 -12.27 -6.35
N LYS A 258 0.23 -13.55 -6.66
CA LYS A 258 -0.70 -14.65 -6.33
C LYS A 258 -0.91 -14.79 -4.83
N HIS A 259 0.17 -14.92 -4.06
CA HIS A 259 0.10 -15.11 -2.60
C HIS A 259 -0.48 -13.87 -1.90
N GLY A 260 0.06 -12.68 -2.17
CA GLY A 260 -0.46 -11.42 -1.63
C GLY A 260 -1.92 -11.16 -2.00
N GLY A 261 -2.34 -11.55 -3.21
CA GLY A 261 -3.73 -11.49 -3.66
C GLY A 261 -4.67 -12.42 -2.91
N ALA A 262 -4.26 -13.67 -2.69
CA ALA A 262 -5.03 -14.63 -1.89
C ALA A 262 -5.19 -14.16 -0.43
N LEU A 263 -4.16 -13.50 0.12
CA LEU A 263 -4.17 -12.95 1.47
C LEU A 263 -4.83 -11.58 1.60
N LEU A 264 -5.14 -10.90 0.50
CA LEU A 264 -5.57 -9.50 0.52
C LEU A 264 -6.76 -9.27 1.48
N PRO A 265 -7.86 -10.05 1.46
CA PRO A 265 -8.98 -9.84 2.38
C PRO A 265 -8.56 -9.94 3.86
N GLU A 266 -7.83 -10.98 4.24
CA GLU A 266 -7.35 -11.20 5.61
C GLU A 266 -6.34 -10.14 6.05
N SER A 267 -5.46 -9.72 5.13
CA SER A 267 -4.49 -8.66 5.39
C SER A 267 -5.18 -7.33 5.69
N LEU A 268 -6.26 -7.02 4.99
CA LEU A 268 -7.04 -5.79 5.18
C LEU A 268 -7.84 -5.85 6.49
N ARG A 269 -8.50 -6.97 6.79
CA ARG A 269 -9.16 -7.18 8.09
C ARG A 269 -8.18 -6.98 9.23
N TRP A 270 -7.00 -7.61 9.14
CA TRP A 270 -5.96 -7.45 10.15
C TRP A 270 -5.46 -6.00 10.20
N LEU A 271 -5.23 -5.34 9.07
CA LEU A 271 -4.68 -3.98 9.04
C LEU A 271 -5.65 -2.97 9.65
N TRP A 272 -6.94 -3.09 9.35
CA TRP A 272 -8.01 -2.20 9.81
C TRP A 272 -8.66 -2.60 11.14
N ARG A 273 -8.25 -3.72 11.72
CA ARG A 273 -8.74 -4.16 13.03
C ARG A 273 -8.63 -3.05 14.07
N ASP A 274 -9.64 -2.97 14.92
CA ASP A 274 -9.74 -2.02 16.03
C ASP A 274 -9.72 -0.54 15.60
N TYR A 275 -9.75 -0.22 14.30
CA TYR A 275 -9.90 1.16 13.87
C TYR A 275 -11.29 1.66 14.26
N GLN A 276 -11.30 2.63 15.16
CA GLN A 276 -12.45 3.45 15.45
C GLN A 276 -12.16 4.82 14.85
N PRO A 277 -13.06 5.38 14.02
CA PRO A 277 -12.95 6.78 13.65
C PRO A 277 -12.77 7.58 14.93
N SER A 278 -11.74 8.42 15.01
CA SER A 278 -11.66 9.36 16.12
C SER A 278 -12.98 10.12 16.11
N GLU A 279 -13.82 9.89 17.15
CA GLU A 279 -14.95 10.78 17.39
C GLU A 279 -14.33 12.16 17.34
N SER A 280 -14.75 12.96 16.34
CA SER A 280 -14.19 14.27 16.10
C SER A 280 -13.99 14.88 17.47
N LYS A 281 -12.73 15.13 17.89
CA LYS A 281 -12.50 15.98 19.04
C LYS A 281 -13.20 17.25 18.64
N ARG A 282 -14.44 17.44 19.09
CA ARG A 282 -15.21 18.67 18.94
C ARG A 282 -14.33 19.65 19.69
N THR A 283 -13.42 20.29 18.96
CA THR A 283 -12.72 21.43 19.46
C THR A 283 -13.81 22.45 19.66
N ASN A 284 -14.34 22.48 20.88
CA ASN A 284 -14.94 23.67 21.45
C ASN A 284 -13.83 24.73 21.43
N ARG A 285 -13.62 25.34 20.26
CA ARG A 285 -13.06 26.68 20.19
C ARG A 285 -14.15 27.58 20.74
N HIS A 286 -14.22 27.65 22.06
CA HIS A 286 -14.79 28.82 22.71
C HIS A 286 -13.93 29.99 22.27
N PHE A 287 -14.54 30.88 21.49
CA PHE A 287 -14.07 32.24 21.37
C PHE A 287 -14.10 32.85 22.77
N VAL A 288 -12.92 33.26 23.25
CA VAL A 288 -12.75 34.32 24.24
C VAL A 288 -11.72 35.28 23.66
#